data_AF-A0A2N3NBG1-F1
#
_entry.id   AF-A0A2N3NBG1-F1
#
_cell.length_a   1.000
_cell.length_b   1.000
_cell.length_c   1.000
_cell.angle_alpha   90.00
_cell.angle_beta   90.00
_cell.angle_gamma   90.00
#
_symmetry.space_group_name_H-M   'P 1'
#
loop_
_entity.id
_entity.type
_entity.pdbx_description
1 polymer ?
#
loop_
_entity_poly.entity_id
_entity_poly.type
_entity_poly.pdbx_seq_one_letter_code
_entity_poly.pdbx_strand_id
1 'polypeptide(L)'
;MVRNIVVLGGNSHPQLVENICNILGVPHCNRILTKFSGGETRCEIQDSVRGKDVYIVQTGSGHVNDHLIELCIMISACKIGSAKRITAVIPLFPYSRQPDVPYKKAGAPLSKLNRSYTFDSVPPTPGPAASHTPLNLNNKVTGIETLSERLSSTTIAEISNVEETEAANSVNGVNGTKGVNGVNGTVAKVERPTTPTRNGLTNGHVNGNGHFANHNTGTSTPFRYTTHDYENQNNISGFQARPGYKQWIAQAGTLVADLLTCSGADHVISMELHDPQYQGFLDCPFDNLYGKPTLQRYIKESIPEWKEAVIVSPDAGGAKRATAIADSLCLDFSLIHKVIASRHNGTTSPKLTNYFLQERRPTKFTEQRSATMMLVGDVRNRVCILVDDIVDTANTITRAAKLLKREGAVKIYALLTHGVMSGDAIHRINHSPIDKMVVTNSVPQDEHRRLCPKLEVLDISPILAEAIRRSHHGESISVLFQY
;
A
#
# COMPACT_ATOMS: atom_id res chain seq x y z
N MET A 1 -9.96 9.97 32.93
CA MET A 1 -8.59 9.52 32.59
C MET A 1 -8.65 8.04 32.28
N VAL A 2 -8.32 7.67 31.05
CA VAL A 2 -8.24 6.26 30.61
C VAL A 2 -7.01 5.63 31.30
N ARG A 3 -7.18 4.48 31.98
CA ARG A 3 -6.09 3.80 32.71
C ARG A 3 -5.46 2.72 31.83
N ASN A 4 -4.16 2.47 31.97
CA ASN A 4 -3.40 1.45 31.25
C ASN A 4 -3.32 1.59 29.72
N ILE A 5 -3.71 2.75 29.17
CA ILE A 5 -3.43 3.12 27.78
C ILE A 5 -2.06 3.82 27.67
N VAL A 6 -1.37 3.64 26.54
CA VAL A 6 -0.18 4.42 26.15
C VAL A 6 -0.33 4.83 24.69
N VAL A 7 -0.07 6.10 24.38
CA VAL A 7 -0.02 6.60 23.00
C VAL A 7 1.42 7.04 22.70
N LEU A 8 2.04 6.40 21.69
CA LEU A 8 3.34 6.78 21.13
C LEU A 8 3.13 7.42 19.75
N GLY A 9 3.94 8.41 19.41
CA GLY A 9 4.01 8.97 18.06
C GLY A 9 5.35 8.69 17.38
N GLY A 10 5.33 8.27 16.12
CA GLY A 10 6.52 8.31 15.26
C GLY A 10 6.84 9.74 14.77
N ASN A 11 7.81 9.89 13.87
CA ASN A 11 8.24 11.21 13.39
C ASN A 11 7.35 11.80 12.29
N SER A 12 6.44 11.01 11.70
CA SER A 12 5.64 11.43 10.53
C SER A 12 4.66 12.58 10.79
N HIS A 13 4.00 12.63 11.96
CA HIS A 13 3.05 13.71 12.28
C HIS A 13 2.89 13.94 13.81
N PRO A 14 3.90 14.52 14.50
CA PRO A 14 3.86 14.68 15.97
C PRO A 14 2.63 15.44 16.50
N GLN A 15 2.21 16.51 15.80
CA GLN A 15 1.04 17.33 16.19
C GLN A 15 -0.27 16.53 16.23
N LEU A 16 -0.48 15.58 15.31
CA LEU A 16 -1.67 14.72 15.34
C LEU A 16 -1.70 13.84 16.60
N VAL A 17 -0.53 13.37 17.03
CA VAL A 17 -0.38 12.56 18.25
C VAL A 17 -0.63 13.41 19.50
N GLU A 18 -0.13 14.63 19.54
CA GLU A 18 -0.40 15.61 20.60
C GLU A 18 -1.90 15.89 20.72
N ASN A 19 -2.59 16.17 19.60
CA ASN A 19 -4.04 16.39 19.59
C ASN A 19 -4.83 15.18 20.09
N ILE A 20 -4.47 13.96 19.65
CA ILE A 20 -5.09 12.71 20.12
C ILE A 20 -4.90 12.53 21.63
N CYS A 21 -3.68 12.73 22.14
CA CYS A 21 -3.36 12.67 23.57
C CYS A 21 -4.17 13.69 24.40
N ASN A 22 -4.28 14.92 23.91
CA ASN A 22 -5.06 16.00 24.53
C ASN A 22 -6.55 15.63 24.63
N ILE A 23 -7.14 15.08 23.57
CA ILE A 23 -8.56 14.65 23.55
C ILE A 23 -8.80 13.45 24.48
N LEU A 24 -7.87 12.50 24.52
CA LEU A 24 -7.94 11.34 25.42
C LEU A 24 -7.67 11.68 26.90
N GLY A 25 -7.10 12.85 27.17
CA GLY A 25 -6.67 13.26 28.52
C GLY A 25 -5.54 12.38 29.07
N VAL A 26 -4.57 12.03 28.23
CA VAL A 26 -3.41 11.17 28.57
C VAL A 26 -2.10 11.84 28.12
N PRO A 27 -0.99 11.65 28.84
CA PRO A 27 0.31 12.15 28.40
C PRO A 27 0.81 11.37 27.17
N HIS A 28 1.47 12.08 26.26
CA HIS A 28 2.24 11.47 25.18
C HIS A 28 3.43 10.69 25.75
N CYS A 29 3.60 9.44 25.34
CA CYS A 29 4.67 8.56 25.81
C CYS A 29 6.06 9.05 25.36
N ASN A 30 6.99 9.20 26.30
CA ASN A 30 8.32 9.66 26.00
C ASN A 30 9.17 8.60 25.27
N ARG A 31 9.84 9.02 24.21
CA ARG A 31 10.67 8.17 23.34
C ARG A 31 11.71 9.00 22.59
N ILE A 32 12.89 8.42 22.38
CA ILE A 32 13.91 8.90 21.45
C ILE A 32 13.68 8.16 20.12
N LEU A 33 13.42 8.90 19.05
CA LEU A 33 13.30 8.36 17.70
C LEU A 33 14.17 9.20 16.75
N THR A 34 15.37 8.70 16.46
CA THR A 34 16.42 9.42 15.74
C THR A 34 17.08 8.53 14.69
N LYS A 35 18.00 9.09 13.89
CA LYS A 35 18.83 8.30 12.96
C LYS A 35 20.30 8.32 13.36
N PHE A 36 20.95 7.18 13.23
CA PHE A 36 22.41 7.10 13.25
C PHE A 36 23.00 7.78 11.99
N SER A 37 24.29 8.10 12.00
CA SER A 37 24.97 8.75 10.86
C SER A 37 24.96 7.90 9.58
N GLY A 38 24.78 6.58 9.69
CA GLY A 38 24.57 5.66 8.56
C GLY A 38 23.14 5.66 7.99
N GLY A 39 22.20 6.41 8.57
CA GLY A 39 20.80 6.50 8.14
C GLY A 39 19.84 5.49 8.78
N GLU A 40 20.36 4.53 9.56
CA GLU A 40 19.59 3.57 10.34
C GLU A 40 18.78 4.24 11.46
N THR A 41 17.56 3.74 11.69
CA THR A 41 16.64 4.26 12.72
C THR A 41 16.98 3.73 14.11
N ARG A 42 17.14 4.63 15.08
CA ARG A 42 17.26 4.36 16.51
C ARG A 42 15.93 4.68 17.20
N CYS A 43 15.40 3.72 17.96
CA CYS A 43 14.19 3.89 18.77
C CYS A 43 14.44 3.43 20.21
N GLU A 44 14.18 4.30 21.18
CA GLU A 44 14.21 3.98 22.62
C GLU A 44 12.94 4.50 23.27
N ILE A 45 12.13 3.60 23.83
CA ILE A 45 10.92 3.94 24.59
C ILE A 45 11.35 4.22 26.03
N GLN A 46 11.05 5.40 26.55
CA GLN A 46 11.50 5.84 27.87
C GLN A 46 10.49 5.59 29.00
N ASP A 47 9.21 5.37 28.65
CA ASP A 47 8.19 4.97 29.62
C ASP A 47 7.94 3.44 29.60
N SER A 48 7.56 2.89 30.76
CA SER A 48 7.16 1.48 30.83
C SER A 48 5.86 1.21 30.06
N VAL A 49 5.92 0.29 29.09
CA VAL A 49 4.77 -0.24 28.33
C VAL A 49 4.28 -1.60 28.85
N ARG A 50 4.96 -2.20 29.83
CA ARG A 50 4.67 -3.55 30.35
C ARG A 50 3.21 -3.68 30.82
N GLY A 51 2.49 -4.64 30.24
CA GLY A 51 1.08 -4.94 30.57
C GLY A 51 0.07 -3.87 30.12
N LYS A 52 0.51 -2.81 29.43
CA LYS A 52 -0.35 -1.74 28.95
C LYS A 52 -0.87 -2.00 27.54
N ASP A 53 -1.95 -1.31 27.19
CA ASP A 53 -2.53 -1.29 25.85
C ASP A 53 -1.95 -0.12 25.07
N VAL A 54 -1.22 -0.43 24.01
CA VAL A 54 -0.32 0.51 23.33
C VAL A 54 -0.86 0.89 21.96
N TYR A 55 -0.90 2.19 21.68
CA TYR A 55 -1.30 2.76 20.40
C TYR A 55 -0.12 3.52 19.80
N ILE A 56 0.33 3.13 18.60
CA ILE A 56 1.45 3.77 17.91
C ILE A 56 0.92 4.52 16.70
N VAL A 57 0.97 5.85 16.74
CA VAL A 57 0.46 6.73 15.67
C VAL A 57 1.60 7.07 14.69
N GLN A 58 1.48 6.66 13.44
CA GLN A 58 2.42 6.97 12.35
C GLN A 58 1.68 6.96 11.00
N THR A 59 1.88 7.97 10.16
CA THR A 59 1.19 8.10 8.86
C THR A 59 2.14 7.91 7.67
N GLY A 60 1.62 7.31 6.58
CA GLY A 60 2.37 6.89 5.39
C GLY A 60 2.74 8.01 4.40
N SER A 61 3.19 9.17 4.90
CA SER A 61 3.56 10.33 4.07
C SER A 61 5.02 10.76 4.25
N GLY A 62 5.54 11.61 3.35
CA GLY A 62 6.91 12.11 3.40
C GLY A 62 7.94 11.02 3.13
N HIS A 63 8.87 10.80 4.06
CA HIS A 63 9.86 9.71 4.00
C HIS A 63 9.21 8.35 4.34
N VAL A 64 8.30 7.90 3.47
CA VAL A 64 7.39 6.76 3.73
C VAL A 64 8.11 5.47 4.16
N ASN A 65 9.30 5.19 3.61
CA ASN A 65 10.12 4.03 3.97
C ASN A 65 10.69 4.15 5.38
N ASP A 66 11.21 5.33 5.72
CA ASP A 66 11.77 5.61 7.04
C ASP A 66 10.68 5.53 8.10
N HIS A 67 9.51 6.13 7.83
CA HIS A 67 8.37 6.10 8.73
C HIS A 67 7.78 4.69 8.91
N LEU A 68 7.79 3.85 7.87
CA LEU A 68 7.40 2.45 7.97
C LEU A 68 8.38 1.64 8.83
N ILE A 69 9.70 1.81 8.62
CA ILE A 69 10.72 1.12 9.42
C ILE A 69 10.73 1.63 10.87
N GLU A 70 10.55 2.93 11.11
CA GLU A 70 10.29 3.50 12.45
C GLU A 70 9.12 2.80 13.13
N LEU A 71 7.98 2.66 12.45
CA LEU A 71 6.78 2.02 12.99
C LEU A 71 7.05 0.55 13.35
N CYS A 72 7.65 -0.23 12.45
CA CYS A 72 8.00 -1.63 12.72
C CYS A 72 8.95 -1.79 13.92
N ILE A 73 9.97 -0.92 14.04
CA ILE A 73 10.90 -0.92 15.18
C ILE A 73 10.17 -0.53 16.47
N MET A 74 9.29 0.48 16.45
CA MET A 74 8.49 0.88 17.61
C MET A 74 7.55 -0.23 18.10
N ILE A 75 6.88 -0.93 17.17
CA ILE A 75 6.03 -2.10 17.47
C ILE A 75 6.87 -3.20 18.13
N SER A 76 8.01 -3.56 17.54
CA SER A 76 8.91 -4.59 18.06
C SER A 76 9.45 -4.23 19.47
N ALA A 77 9.87 -2.98 19.67
CA ALA A 77 10.29 -2.48 20.97
C ALA A 77 9.17 -2.54 22.02
N CYS A 78 7.93 -2.24 21.65
CA CYS A 78 6.77 -2.42 22.54
C CYS A 78 6.50 -3.89 22.88
N LYS A 79 6.69 -4.80 21.90
CA LYS A 79 6.48 -6.25 22.09
C LYS A 79 7.49 -6.84 23.06
N ILE A 80 8.78 -6.52 22.87
CA ILE A 80 9.88 -6.88 23.78
C ILE A 80 9.66 -6.23 25.16
N GLY A 81 9.18 -4.98 25.20
CA GLY A 81 8.72 -4.28 26.40
C GLY A 81 7.53 -4.92 27.14
N SER A 82 7.03 -6.06 26.65
CA SER A 82 5.91 -6.81 27.24
C SER A 82 4.59 -6.02 27.28
N ALA A 83 4.31 -5.22 26.25
CA ALA A 83 2.99 -4.63 26.05
C ALA A 83 1.91 -5.72 25.98
N LYS A 84 0.72 -5.46 26.54
CA LYS A 84 -0.40 -6.42 26.56
C LYS A 84 -1.03 -6.56 25.16
N ARG A 85 -1.14 -5.45 24.45
CA ARG A 85 -1.65 -5.35 23.08
C ARG A 85 -1.00 -4.14 22.41
N ILE A 86 -0.71 -4.25 21.12
CA ILE A 86 -0.16 -3.16 20.30
C ILE A 86 -1.08 -2.90 19.11
N THR A 87 -1.65 -1.71 19.05
CA THR A 87 -2.43 -1.21 17.92
C THR A 87 -1.60 -0.22 17.11
N ALA A 88 -1.39 -0.49 15.82
CA ALA A 88 -0.82 0.50 14.90
C ALA A 88 -1.94 1.41 14.40
N VAL A 89 -1.83 2.72 14.63
CA VAL A 89 -2.78 3.74 14.17
C VAL A 89 -2.14 4.46 12.99
N ILE A 90 -2.63 4.17 11.79
CA ILE A 90 -1.99 4.52 10.51
C ILE A 90 -2.96 5.35 9.66
N PRO A 91 -3.08 6.68 9.88
CA PRO A 91 -4.12 7.49 9.23
C PRO A 91 -4.12 7.40 7.70
N LEU A 92 -2.96 7.53 7.05
CA LEU A 92 -2.77 7.14 5.64
C LEU A 92 -1.96 5.84 5.61
N PHE A 93 -2.56 4.74 5.15
CA PHE A 93 -1.86 3.45 5.02
C PHE A 93 -0.83 3.49 3.87
N PRO A 94 0.47 3.28 4.13
CA PRO A 94 1.50 3.34 3.09
C PRO A 94 1.33 2.19 2.10
N TYR A 95 1.78 2.38 0.85
CA TYR A 95 1.71 1.40 -0.25
C TYR A 95 0.32 0.93 -0.71
N SER A 96 -0.78 1.33 -0.06
CA SER A 96 -2.19 1.00 -0.39
C SER A 96 -2.67 1.34 -1.81
N ARG A 97 -1.85 2.04 -2.61
CA ARG A 97 -2.15 2.39 -4.02
C ARG A 97 -1.47 1.48 -5.04
N GLN A 98 -0.55 0.60 -4.63
CA GLN A 98 0.13 -0.31 -5.56
C GLN A 98 -0.75 -1.54 -5.80
N PRO A 99 -1.31 -1.74 -7.02
CA PRO A 99 -2.32 -2.76 -7.22
C PRO A 99 -1.75 -4.18 -7.10
N ASP A 100 -2.40 -5.04 -6.31
CA ASP A 100 -2.07 -6.48 -6.25
C ASP A 100 -2.55 -7.26 -7.49
N VAL A 101 -3.14 -6.56 -8.47
CA VAL A 101 -3.49 -7.07 -9.81
C VAL A 101 -2.24 -7.70 -10.44
N PRO A 102 -2.31 -8.95 -10.96
CA PRO A 102 -3.50 -9.71 -11.34
C PRO A 102 -4.12 -10.61 -10.24
N TYR A 103 -3.69 -10.52 -8.99
CA TYR A 103 -4.14 -11.39 -7.91
C TYR A 103 -5.28 -10.78 -7.10
N LYS A 104 -6.51 -10.85 -7.64
CA LYS A 104 -7.69 -10.75 -6.79
C LYS A 104 -7.78 -12.01 -5.94
N LYS A 105 -7.80 -11.87 -4.61
CA LYS A 105 -8.10 -12.96 -3.66
C LYS A 105 -9.55 -13.37 -3.90
N ALA A 106 -9.76 -14.40 -4.72
CA ALA A 106 -11.09 -14.78 -5.19
C ALA A 106 -11.99 -15.13 -3.99
N GLY A 107 -13.14 -14.46 -3.88
CA GLY A 107 -14.02 -14.57 -2.73
C GLY A 107 -14.65 -15.94 -2.60
N ALA A 108 -14.30 -16.64 -1.53
CA ALA A 108 -15.09 -17.72 -0.93
C ALA A 108 -14.90 -17.64 0.60
N PRO A 109 -15.96 -17.75 1.42
CA PRO A 109 -15.81 -17.80 2.87
C PRO A 109 -15.27 -19.17 3.24
N LEU A 110 -14.06 -19.22 3.80
CA LEU A 110 -13.43 -20.48 4.21
C LEU A 110 -12.94 -20.39 5.65
N SER A 111 -13.51 -21.26 6.48
CA SER A 111 -12.96 -21.63 7.78
C SER A 111 -11.49 -22.01 7.62
N LYS A 112 -10.60 -21.35 8.39
CA LYS A 112 -9.16 -21.60 8.30
C LYS A 112 -8.88 -23.06 8.69
N LEU A 113 -8.35 -23.84 7.75
CA LEU A 113 -7.80 -25.17 8.02
C LEU A 113 -6.56 -24.99 8.92
N ASN A 114 -6.52 -25.67 10.07
CA ASN A 114 -5.36 -25.60 10.97
C ASN A 114 -4.09 -26.06 10.24
N ARG A 115 -3.08 -25.19 10.18
CA ARG A 115 -1.76 -25.52 9.63
C ARG A 115 -0.91 -26.17 10.71
N SER A 116 -0.61 -27.46 10.54
CA SER A 116 0.58 -28.07 11.13
C SER A 116 1.74 -27.95 10.14
N TYR A 117 2.94 -27.65 10.62
CA TYR A 117 4.14 -27.55 9.79
C TYR A 117 4.77 -28.94 9.60
N THR A 118 5.20 -29.24 8.38
CA THR A 118 6.36 -30.13 8.16
C THR A 118 7.29 -29.49 7.14
N PHE A 119 8.57 -29.47 7.51
CA PHE A 119 9.70 -29.04 6.70
C PHE A 119 10.31 -30.29 6.07
N ASP A 120 10.54 -30.31 4.76
CA ASP A 120 11.72 -30.99 4.20
C ASP A 120 12.01 -30.56 2.77
N SER A 121 13.26 -30.76 2.36
CA SER A 121 13.89 -30.18 1.16
C SER A 121 14.33 -31.23 0.12
N VAL A 122 14.75 -30.74 -1.05
CA VAL A 122 15.51 -31.42 -2.14
C VAL A 122 14.68 -32.14 -3.26
N PRO A 123 14.94 -31.86 -4.56
CA PRO A 123 14.36 -32.54 -5.75
C PRO A 123 15.40 -33.44 -6.50
N PRO A 124 15.13 -34.04 -7.70
CA PRO A 124 13.98 -34.83 -8.18
C PRO A 124 14.35 -36.29 -8.67
N THR A 125 13.38 -36.99 -9.28
CA THR A 125 13.22 -38.44 -9.63
C THR A 125 14.26 -39.14 -10.55
N PRO A 126 14.28 -40.51 -10.64
CA PRO A 126 13.64 -41.19 -11.81
C PRO A 126 13.14 -42.68 -11.67
N GLY A 127 11.98 -42.98 -12.29
CA GLY A 127 11.61 -44.30 -12.91
C GLY A 127 11.21 -45.50 -12.00
N PRO A 128 10.54 -46.57 -12.52
CA PRO A 128 10.26 -46.90 -13.93
C PRO A 128 8.76 -46.96 -14.32
N ALA A 129 8.48 -47.26 -15.58
CA ALA A 129 7.14 -47.21 -16.19
C ALA A 129 6.38 -48.54 -16.19
N ALA A 130 5.04 -48.48 -16.09
CA ALA A 130 4.13 -49.47 -16.65
C ALA A 130 2.80 -48.80 -17.04
N SER A 131 2.51 -48.78 -18.34
CA SER A 131 1.22 -48.37 -18.92
C SER A 131 0.21 -49.51 -18.84
N HIS A 132 -1.10 -49.22 -18.68
CA HIS A 132 -2.16 -49.85 -19.49
C HIS A 132 -3.47 -49.03 -19.41
N THR A 133 -3.97 -48.65 -20.58
CA THR A 133 -5.30 -48.05 -20.84
C THR A 133 -6.26 -49.10 -21.41
N PRO A 134 -7.55 -48.80 -21.64
CA PRO A 134 -8.53 -48.18 -20.75
C PRO A 134 -9.85 -49.00 -20.72
N LEU A 135 -10.77 -48.74 -19.78
CA LEU A 135 -12.18 -49.12 -19.97
C LEU A 135 -13.11 -47.99 -19.56
N ASN A 136 -13.93 -47.58 -20.53
CA ASN A 136 -14.95 -46.54 -20.41
C ASN A 136 -16.30 -47.23 -20.18
N LEU A 137 -16.93 -47.01 -19.02
CA LEU A 137 -18.36 -47.26 -18.88
C LEU A 137 -18.97 -46.22 -17.92
N ASN A 138 -19.84 -45.37 -18.48
CA ASN A 138 -20.56 -44.34 -17.76
C ASN A 138 -21.83 -44.89 -17.08
N ASN A 139 -22.31 -44.12 -16.09
CA ASN A 139 -23.64 -44.12 -15.48
C ASN A 139 -23.99 -45.18 -14.41
N LYS A 140 -24.02 -44.65 -13.18
CA LYS A 140 -25.22 -44.48 -12.31
C LYS A 140 -25.45 -45.43 -11.12
N VAL A 141 -25.57 -44.74 -9.97
CA VAL A 141 -26.58 -44.93 -8.90
C VAL A 141 -26.23 -45.87 -7.73
N THR A 142 -25.94 -45.21 -6.58
CA THR A 142 -26.13 -45.65 -5.17
C THR A 142 -25.40 -46.91 -4.67
N GLY A 143 -25.09 -47.03 -3.37
CA GLY A 143 -25.40 -46.15 -2.25
C GLY A 143 -24.69 -46.56 -0.96
N ILE A 144 -25.11 -45.96 0.15
CA ILE A 144 -24.59 -46.18 1.50
C ILE A 144 -24.98 -47.60 1.97
N GLU A 145 -24.00 -48.49 2.13
CA GLU A 145 -24.03 -49.65 3.05
C GLU A 145 -22.70 -50.43 2.96
N THR A 146 -21.82 -50.31 3.97
CA THR A 146 -20.68 -51.23 4.26
C THR A 146 -19.94 -50.88 5.56
N LEU A 147 -20.59 -50.16 6.49
CA LEU A 147 -19.95 -49.70 7.75
C LEU A 147 -20.15 -50.65 8.94
N SER A 148 -20.91 -51.75 8.76
CA SER A 148 -21.31 -52.69 9.81
C SER A 148 -20.47 -53.97 9.88
N GLU A 149 -19.72 -54.33 8.84
CA GLU A 149 -18.98 -55.62 8.76
C GLU A 149 -17.50 -55.55 9.19
N ARG A 150 -16.97 -54.36 9.55
CA ARG A 150 -15.55 -54.18 9.88
C ARG A 150 -15.24 -53.89 11.36
N LEU A 151 -16.18 -54.17 12.26
CA LEU A 151 -16.03 -53.94 13.70
C LEU A 151 -16.44 -55.16 14.54
N SER A 152 -15.93 -56.36 14.21
CA SER A 152 -16.11 -57.55 15.06
C SER A 152 -15.05 -58.66 14.86
N SER A 153 -13.81 -58.44 15.31
CA SER A 153 -12.88 -59.53 15.68
C SER A 153 -11.65 -59.07 16.50
N THR A 154 -11.67 -59.39 17.80
CA THR A 154 -10.57 -60.01 18.60
C THR A 154 -9.20 -59.26 18.68
N THR A 155 -8.76 -58.60 19.77
CA THR A 155 -8.24 -59.07 21.11
C THR A 155 -7.06 -60.08 21.03
N ILE A 156 -6.02 -60.15 21.90
CA ILE A 156 -5.54 -59.46 23.14
C ILE A 156 -4.02 -59.81 23.37
N ALA A 157 -3.24 -58.98 24.13
CA ALA A 157 -2.04 -59.27 24.98
C ALA A 157 -1.07 -58.03 25.01
N GLU A 158 -0.54 -57.42 26.09
CA GLU A 158 0.01 -57.84 27.42
C GLU A 158 1.42 -58.53 27.34
N ILE A 159 2.48 -58.28 28.16
CA ILE A 159 2.70 -57.43 29.37
C ILE A 159 4.24 -57.20 29.67
N SER A 160 4.60 -56.06 30.31
CA SER A 160 5.77 -55.69 31.20
C SER A 160 7.30 -56.00 31.00
N ASN A 161 8.12 -54.95 31.27
CA ASN A 161 9.38 -54.83 32.09
C ASN A 161 10.71 -55.60 31.83
N VAL A 162 11.86 -54.90 31.97
CA VAL A 162 12.97 -55.07 33.00
C VAL A 162 14.33 -54.39 32.61
N GLU A 163 14.88 -53.61 33.55
CA GLU A 163 16.26 -53.21 33.99
C GLU A 163 17.55 -53.05 33.10
N GLU A 164 18.29 -51.95 33.41
CA GLU A 164 19.76 -51.73 33.65
C GLU A 164 20.87 -52.30 32.70
N THR A 165 22.04 -51.67 32.44
CA THR A 165 23.10 -51.14 33.36
C THR A 165 24.14 -50.23 32.63
N GLU A 166 24.87 -49.40 33.41
CA GLU A 166 26.31 -48.93 33.41
C GLU A 166 27.28 -49.17 32.21
N ALA A 167 28.46 -48.54 32.00
CA ALA A 167 29.32 -47.54 32.68
C ALA A 167 30.28 -46.87 31.63
N ALA A 168 30.62 -45.57 31.66
CA ALA A 168 31.79 -44.91 32.30
C ALA A 168 33.19 -45.01 31.60
N ASN A 169 34.00 -43.94 31.74
CA ASN A 169 35.45 -43.78 31.42
C ASN A 169 35.86 -43.61 29.91
N SER A 170 36.91 -42.85 29.52
CA SER A 170 37.82 -41.92 30.24
C SER A 170 38.76 -41.10 29.30
N VAL A 171 38.83 -39.77 29.50
CA VAL A 171 40.04 -38.87 29.54
C VAL A 171 41.04 -38.71 28.35
N ASN A 172 41.13 -37.44 27.88
CA ASN A 172 42.27 -36.58 27.44
C ASN A 172 43.59 -37.07 26.79
N GLY A 173 44.08 -36.27 25.82
CA GLY A 173 45.49 -36.14 25.38
C GLY A 173 45.60 -35.73 23.90
N VAL A 174 45.73 -34.46 23.47
CA VAL A 174 46.82 -33.45 23.59
C VAL A 174 48.05 -33.71 22.68
N ASN A 175 48.18 -32.84 21.65
CA ASN A 175 49.37 -32.40 20.88
C ASN A 175 50.21 -33.39 20.02
N GLY A 176 50.57 -32.95 18.79
CA GLY A 176 51.99 -32.98 18.40
C GLY A 176 52.46 -33.29 16.96
N THR A 177 52.20 -32.41 15.97
CA THR A 177 53.19 -31.94 14.93
C THR A 177 53.93 -32.87 13.92
N LYS A 178 54.04 -32.37 12.67
CA LYS A 178 55.02 -32.68 11.57
C LYS A 178 54.91 -34.07 10.87
N GLY A 179 55.16 -34.23 9.56
CA GLY A 179 55.31 -33.25 8.47
C GLY A 179 55.96 -33.79 7.16
N VAL A 180 55.46 -33.32 6.00
CA VAL A 180 56.12 -33.11 4.67
C VAL A 180 56.41 -34.31 3.72
N ASN A 181 56.31 -34.01 2.39
CA ASN A 181 56.65 -34.76 1.16
C ASN A 181 55.54 -35.66 0.54
N GLY A 182 55.04 -35.49 -0.70
CA GLY A 182 55.13 -34.39 -1.69
C GLY A 182 55.54 -34.83 -3.12
N VAL A 183 54.62 -34.78 -4.11
CA VAL A 183 54.91 -34.83 -5.58
C VAL A 183 53.86 -34.03 -6.38
N ASN A 184 54.31 -33.39 -7.47
CA ASN A 184 53.64 -32.51 -8.47
C ASN A 184 52.35 -33.05 -9.15
N GLY A 185 51.47 -32.23 -9.78
CA GLY A 185 51.46 -30.76 -9.94
C GLY A 185 50.47 -30.24 -11.03
N THR A 186 50.69 -28.98 -11.48
CA THR A 186 49.95 -28.18 -12.51
C THR A 186 48.71 -27.37 -12.06
N VAL A 187 48.47 -26.24 -12.74
CA VAL A 187 47.92 -24.98 -12.18
C VAL A 187 47.05 -24.21 -13.21
N ALA A 188 46.02 -23.49 -12.75
CA ALA A 188 45.50 -22.28 -13.43
C ALA A 188 44.96 -21.24 -12.42
N LYS A 189 45.29 -19.95 -12.63
CA LYS A 189 44.94 -18.78 -11.79
C LYS A 189 43.71 -18.01 -12.32
N VAL A 190 43.00 -17.31 -11.43
CA VAL A 190 42.48 -15.94 -11.67
C VAL A 190 42.57 -15.13 -10.36
N GLU A 191 43.09 -13.88 -10.41
CA GLU A 191 43.29 -12.97 -9.27
C GLU A 191 42.43 -11.69 -9.35
N ARG A 192 42.27 -10.97 -8.22
CA ARG A 192 41.63 -9.64 -8.12
C ARG A 192 42.68 -8.51 -8.07
N PRO A 193 42.32 -7.29 -8.51
CA PRO A 193 42.83 -6.01 -7.95
C PRO A 193 41.66 -5.07 -7.53
N THR A 194 41.58 -4.41 -6.37
CA THR A 194 42.44 -3.43 -5.64
C THR A 194 42.34 -1.96 -6.11
N THR A 195 42.14 -1.05 -5.13
CA THR A 195 41.98 0.42 -5.24
C THR A 195 43.27 1.20 -4.92
N PRO A 196 43.43 2.44 -5.44
CA PRO A 196 44.23 3.44 -4.70
C PRO A 196 43.81 4.95 -4.81
N THR A 197 43.65 5.59 -3.64
CA THR A 197 44.15 6.93 -3.21
C THR A 197 43.86 8.27 -3.95
N ARG A 198 44.27 9.39 -3.30
CA ARG A 198 43.73 10.78 -3.35
C ARG A 198 44.78 11.83 -3.74
N ASN A 199 44.41 12.79 -4.61
CA ASN A 199 44.78 14.24 -4.68
C ASN A 199 44.14 14.90 -5.93
N GLY A 200 44.10 16.22 -6.17
CA GLY A 200 44.65 17.38 -5.44
C GLY A 200 43.91 18.72 -5.76
N LEU A 201 44.63 19.83 -5.98
CA LEU A 201 44.10 21.19 -6.28
C LEU A 201 44.49 21.67 -7.70
N THR A 202 43.67 22.52 -8.34
CA THR A 202 44.03 23.89 -8.87
C THR A 202 42.93 24.51 -9.77
N ASN A 203 42.90 25.85 -9.84
CA ASN A 203 42.03 26.66 -10.73
C ASN A 203 42.67 26.89 -12.11
N GLY A 204 41.86 27.02 -13.16
CA GLY A 204 42.31 27.52 -14.47
C GLY A 204 41.16 28.01 -15.36
N HIS A 205 41.15 29.31 -15.70
CA HIS A 205 40.30 29.90 -16.74
C HIS A 205 41.00 29.77 -18.10
N VAL A 206 40.30 29.30 -19.13
CA VAL A 206 40.70 29.48 -20.54
C VAL A 206 39.44 29.76 -21.38
N ASN A 207 39.43 30.88 -22.10
CA ASN A 207 38.44 31.20 -23.13
C ASN A 207 38.84 30.54 -24.45
N GLY A 208 37.90 29.92 -25.16
CA GLY A 208 38.15 29.34 -26.48
C GLY A 208 36.87 29.15 -27.29
N ASN A 209 36.65 30.02 -28.28
CA ASN A 209 35.60 29.83 -29.28
C ASN A 209 35.93 28.61 -30.17
N GLY A 210 35.03 27.63 -30.22
CA GLY A 210 35.12 26.50 -31.15
C GLY A 210 33.74 25.93 -31.45
N HIS A 211 33.29 26.05 -32.70
CA HIS A 211 32.08 25.37 -33.17
C HIS A 211 32.29 23.84 -33.12
N PHE A 212 31.48 23.14 -32.33
CA PHE A 212 31.35 21.69 -32.41
C PHE A 212 29.87 21.26 -32.44
N ALA A 213 29.62 20.21 -33.20
CA ALA A 213 28.28 19.73 -33.52
C ALA A 213 27.53 19.23 -32.27
N ASN A 214 26.21 19.44 -32.25
CA ASN A 214 25.35 19.14 -31.12
C ASN A 214 25.12 17.62 -30.98
N HIS A 215 26.06 16.92 -30.34
CA HIS A 215 25.86 15.54 -29.92
C HIS A 215 24.94 15.52 -28.68
N ASN A 216 23.68 15.14 -28.89
CA ASN A 216 22.72 14.87 -27.83
C ASN A 216 23.20 13.71 -26.93
N THR A 217 23.99 14.01 -25.90
CA THR A 217 24.13 13.15 -24.72
C THR A 217 22.88 13.32 -23.89
N GLY A 218 21.93 12.39 -24.07
CA GLY A 218 20.70 12.36 -23.29
C GLY A 218 21.01 12.21 -21.81
N THR A 219 21.00 13.32 -21.07
CA THR A 219 20.96 13.33 -19.62
C THR A 219 19.66 12.66 -19.21
N SER A 220 19.76 11.41 -18.78
CA SER A 220 18.63 10.64 -18.25
C SER A 220 18.17 11.30 -16.95
N THR A 221 17.27 12.26 -17.07
CA THR A 221 16.41 12.66 -15.95
C THR A 221 15.74 11.39 -15.43
N PRO A 222 15.85 11.08 -14.12
CA PRO A 222 15.24 9.86 -13.60
C PRO A 222 13.74 9.93 -13.86
N PHE A 223 13.20 8.92 -14.55
CA PHE A 223 11.77 8.79 -14.79
C PHE A 223 11.04 8.79 -13.44
N ARG A 224 10.41 9.92 -13.11
CA ARG A 224 9.58 10.06 -11.91
C ARG A 224 8.27 9.32 -12.16
N TYR A 225 8.25 8.04 -11.82
CA TYR A 225 7.02 7.25 -11.81
C TYR A 225 6.00 7.90 -10.89
N THR A 226 4.83 8.23 -11.43
CA THR A 226 3.71 8.77 -10.67
C THR A 226 2.76 7.67 -10.22
N THR A 227 1.98 7.97 -9.19
CA THR A 227 0.93 7.09 -8.65
C THR A 227 -0.31 6.95 -9.57
N HIS A 228 -0.24 7.33 -10.85
CA HIS A 228 -1.21 6.94 -11.88
C HIS A 228 -0.53 6.25 -13.09
N ASP A 229 0.77 5.98 -13.03
CA ASP A 229 1.52 5.33 -14.12
C ASP A 229 1.26 3.83 -14.18
N TYR A 230 0.69 3.23 -13.12
CA TYR A 230 0.16 1.87 -13.13
C TYR A 230 -1.20 1.76 -13.84
N GLU A 231 -2.01 2.83 -13.87
CA GLU A 231 -3.26 2.87 -14.65
C GLU A 231 -2.98 3.04 -16.15
N ASN A 232 -1.77 3.51 -16.49
CA ASN A 232 -1.37 3.75 -17.86
C ASN A 232 -1.08 2.41 -18.54
N GLN A 233 -2.08 1.85 -19.22
CA GLN A 233 -1.99 0.58 -19.96
C GLN A 233 -0.78 0.48 -20.89
N ASN A 234 -0.18 1.60 -21.36
CA ASN A 234 1.05 1.58 -22.14
C ASN A 234 2.26 1.00 -21.37
N ASN A 235 2.35 1.23 -20.05
CA ASN A 235 3.42 0.66 -19.22
C ASN A 235 3.20 -0.84 -18.95
N ILE A 236 1.94 -1.27 -18.82
CA ILE A 236 1.58 -2.68 -18.65
C ILE A 236 1.78 -3.47 -19.96
N SER A 237 1.40 -2.88 -21.10
CA SER A 237 1.46 -3.54 -22.42
C SER A 237 2.85 -3.60 -23.06
N GLY A 238 3.87 -3.03 -22.41
CA GLY A 238 5.28 -3.29 -22.76
C GLY A 238 5.74 -4.70 -22.39
N PHE A 239 5.07 -5.39 -21.45
CA PHE A 239 5.45 -6.73 -21.03
C PHE A 239 4.84 -7.82 -21.95
N GLN A 240 5.65 -8.32 -22.89
CA GLN A 240 5.32 -9.52 -23.65
C GLN A 240 5.68 -10.78 -22.84
N ALA A 241 4.69 -11.29 -22.10
CA ALA A 241 4.78 -12.56 -21.41
C ALA A 241 5.19 -13.69 -22.37
N ARG A 242 6.24 -14.45 -22.03
CA ARG A 242 6.49 -15.74 -22.68
C ARG A 242 5.30 -16.67 -22.41
N PRO A 243 4.89 -17.55 -23.35
CA PRO A 243 3.85 -18.54 -23.09
C PRO A 243 4.13 -19.31 -21.79
N GLY A 244 3.16 -19.32 -20.87
CA GLY A 244 3.29 -19.93 -19.54
C GLY A 244 3.95 -19.08 -18.45
N TYR A 245 4.59 -17.94 -18.78
CA TYR A 245 5.14 -17.02 -17.77
C TYR A 245 4.13 -15.93 -17.41
N LYS A 246 3.82 -15.81 -16.12
CA LYS A 246 3.02 -14.71 -15.56
C LYS A 246 3.96 -13.64 -15.02
N GLN A 247 3.69 -12.36 -15.30
CA GLN A 247 4.45 -11.26 -14.71
C GLN A 247 4.30 -11.28 -13.19
N TRP A 248 5.43 -11.33 -12.48
CA TRP A 248 5.46 -11.18 -11.03
C TRP A 248 5.47 -9.69 -10.72
N ILE A 249 4.40 -9.23 -10.07
CA ILE A 249 4.26 -7.87 -9.54
C ILE A 249 4.33 -8.00 -8.02
N ALA A 250 5.17 -7.19 -7.38
CA ALA A 250 5.31 -7.20 -5.94
C ALA A 250 4.02 -6.67 -5.29
N GLN A 251 3.44 -7.46 -4.38
CA GLN A 251 2.26 -7.08 -3.60
C GLN A 251 2.71 -6.22 -2.42
N ALA A 252 3.02 -4.94 -2.68
CA ALA A 252 3.62 -4.08 -1.67
C ALA A 252 2.68 -3.83 -0.48
N GLY A 253 1.37 -3.75 -0.70
CA GLY A 253 0.39 -3.64 0.38
C GLY A 253 0.35 -4.90 1.26
N THR A 254 0.34 -6.10 0.66
CA THR A 254 0.45 -7.38 1.39
C THR A 254 1.76 -7.47 2.17
N LEU A 255 2.89 -7.10 1.56
CA LEU A 255 4.19 -7.09 2.25
C LEU A 255 4.21 -6.15 3.45
N VAL A 256 3.58 -4.97 3.35
CA VAL A 256 3.44 -4.04 4.48
C VAL A 256 2.55 -4.63 5.58
N ALA A 257 1.44 -5.27 5.23
CA ALA A 257 0.58 -6.00 6.16
C ALA A 257 1.34 -7.12 6.91
N ASP A 258 2.12 -7.91 6.19
CA ASP A 258 2.98 -8.97 6.74
C ASP A 258 4.03 -8.37 7.68
N LEU A 259 4.73 -7.29 7.28
CA LEU A 259 5.75 -6.62 8.09
C LEU A 259 5.18 -6.06 9.41
N LEU A 260 4.00 -5.45 9.39
CA LEU A 260 3.34 -4.95 10.61
C LEU A 260 2.99 -6.11 11.56
N THR A 261 2.42 -7.17 11.01
CA THR A 261 2.03 -8.38 11.78
C THR A 261 3.27 -9.06 12.37
N CYS A 262 4.31 -9.29 11.57
CA CYS A 262 5.57 -9.89 12.00
C CYS A 262 6.35 -9.02 13.00
N SER A 263 6.20 -7.69 12.95
CA SER A 263 6.78 -6.78 13.96
C SER A 263 6.11 -6.92 15.33
N GLY A 264 4.91 -7.51 15.38
CA GLY A 264 4.17 -7.80 16.61
C GLY A 264 2.89 -6.98 16.81
N ALA A 265 2.37 -6.32 15.78
CA ALA A 265 1.10 -5.60 15.86
C ALA A 265 -0.06 -6.58 16.06
N ASP A 266 -0.86 -6.35 17.08
CA ASP A 266 -2.04 -7.17 17.43
C ASP A 266 -3.33 -6.61 16.81
N HIS A 267 -3.30 -5.36 16.32
CA HIS A 267 -4.44 -4.63 15.75
C HIS A 267 -3.96 -3.47 14.85
N VAL A 268 -4.74 -3.09 13.83
CA VAL A 268 -4.48 -1.89 13.01
C VAL A 268 -5.74 -1.03 12.90
N ILE A 269 -5.60 0.28 13.09
CA ILE A 269 -6.63 1.29 12.81
C ILE A 269 -6.09 2.18 11.69
N SER A 270 -6.85 2.36 10.61
CA SER A 270 -6.51 3.23 9.47
C SER A 270 -7.67 4.14 9.11
N MET A 271 -7.46 5.11 8.24
CA MET A 271 -8.55 5.90 7.64
C MET A 271 -8.52 5.78 6.12
N GLU A 272 -9.71 5.70 5.51
CA GLU A 272 -9.98 5.58 4.08
C GLU A 272 -8.90 4.92 3.20
N LEU A 273 -8.69 3.61 3.42
CA LEU A 273 -7.95 2.78 2.47
C LEU A 273 -8.39 3.04 1.01
N HIS A 274 -7.38 3.21 0.14
CA HIS A 274 -7.57 3.42 -1.29
C HIS A 274 -8.34 2.25 -1.93
N ASP A 275 -7.90 1.01 -1.67
CA ASP A 275 -8.69 -0.20 -1.90
C ASP A 275 -9.10 -0.83 -0.56
N PRO A 276 -10.39 -0.83 -0.19
CA PRO A 276 -10.87 -1.47 1.03
C PRO A 276 -10.58 -2.99 1.11
N GLN A 277 -10.25 -3.65 -0.01
CA GLN A 277 -9.82 -5.06 -0.01
C GLN A 277 -8.53 -5.29 0.80
N TYR A 278 -7.71 -4.25 1.06
CA TYR A 278 -6.48 -4.38 1.86
C TYR A 278 -6.72 -4.95 3.27
N GLN A 279 -7.89 -4.70 3.85
CA GLN A 279 -8.29 -5.27 5.14
C GLN A 279 -8.20 -6.81 5.16
N GLY A 280 -8.47 -7.47 4.03
CA GLY A 280 -8.44 -8.93 3.90
C GLY A 280 -7.05 -9.54 3.71
N PHE A 281 -5.98 -8.75 3.73
CA PHE A 281 -4.60 -9.22 3.70
C PHE A 281 -3.90 -9.23 5.07
N LEU A 282 -4.39 -8.47 6.06
CA LEU A 282 -3.86 -8.58 7.42
C LEU A 282 -4.41 -9.83 8.12
N ASP A 283 -3.56 -10.50 8.90
CA ASP A 283 -3.97 -11.59 9.78
C ASP A 283 -4.42 -11.10 11.17
N CYS A 284 -4.08 -9.86 11.54
CA CYS A 284 -4.62 -9.16 12.71
C CYS A 284 -5.91 -8.37 12.34
N PRO A 285 -6.78 -8.04 13.31
CA PRO A 285 -7.98 -7.25 13.03
C PRO A 285 -7.62 -5.86 12.49
N PHE A 286 -8.52 -5.30 11.66
CA PHE A 286 -8.31 -4.02 10.99
C PHE A 286 -9.58 -3.16 11.02
N ASP A 287 -9.51 -2.00 11.66
CA ASP A 287 -10.56 -0.98 11.61
C ASP A 287 -10.23 0.09 10.56
N ASN A 288 -10.99 0.11 9.46
CA ASN A 288 -10.92 1.17 8.45
C ASN A 288 -11.95 2.26 8.74
N LEU A 289 -11.50 3.41 9.24
CA LEU A 289 -12.34 4.58 9.50
C LEU A 289 -12.66 5.34 8.20
N TYR A 290 -13.76 6.10 8.19
CA TYR A 290 -14.22 6.81 6.99
C TYR A 290 -14.27 8.33 7.21
N GLY A 291 -13.88 9.08 6.18
CA GLY A 291 -13.92 10.54 6.12
C GLY A 291 -15.30 11.08 5.76
N LYS A 292 -16.17 10.26 5.15
CA LYS A 292 -17.55 10.60 4.73
C LYS A 292 -18.28 11.54 5.71
N PRO A 293 -18.44 11.25 7.03
CA PRO A 293 -19.21 12.12 7.93
C PRO A 293 -18.60 13.52 8.07
N THR A 294 -17.26 13.62 8.07
CA THR A 294 -16.51 14.88 8.17
C THR A 294 -16.66 15.71 6.90
N LEU A 295 -16.53 15.07 5.73
CA LEU A 295 -16.72 15.74 4.44
C LEU A 295 -18.17 16.19 4.25
N GLN A 296 -19.15 15.37 4.62
CA GLN A 296 -20.57 15.71 4.56
C GLN A 296 -20.92 16.88 5.49
N ARG A 297 -20.36 16.91 6.69
CA ARG A 297 -20.50 18.04 7.61
C ARG A 297 -19.96 19.33 6.99
N TYR A 298 -18.74 19.28 6.43
CA TYR A 298 -18.14 20.43 5.75
C TYR A 298 -19.00 20.91 4.57
N ILE A 299 -19.55 20.01 3.74
CA ILE A 299 -20.44 20.38 2.64
C ILE A 299 -21.66 21.16 3.17
N LYS A 300 -22.30 20.67 4.24
CA LYS A 300 -23.50 21.27 4.82
C LYS A 300 -23.23 22.63 5.51
N GLU A 301 -22.10 22.77 6.17
CA GLU A 301 -21.76 23.94 7.01
C GLU A 301 -21.01 25.04 6.21
N SER A 302 -20.17 24.67 5.24
CA SER A 302 -19.17 25.58 4.63
C SER A 302 -19.36 25.87 3.14
N ILE A 303 -20.18 25.09 2.41
CA ILE A 303 -20.39 25.29 0.96
C ILE A 303 -21.73 26.01 0.73
N PRO A 304 -21.73 27.26 0.21
CA PRO A 304 -22.96 27.93 -0.21
C PRO A 304 -23.65 27.14 -1.31
N GLU A 305 -24.99 27.14 -1.29
CA GLU A 305 -25.82 26.51 -2.33
C GLU A 305 -25.58 24.99 -2.48
N TRP A 306 -25.04 24.31 -1.45
CA TRP A 306 -24.69 22.89 -1.52
C TRP A 306 -25.84 21.96 -1.92
N LYS A 307 -27.10 22.35 -1.65
CA LYS A 307 -28.31 21.59 -2.02
C LYS A 307 -28.51 21.44 -3.52
N GLU A 308 -28.03 22.42 -4.30
CA GLU A 308 -28.08 22.40 -5.77
C GLU A 308 -26.75 21.93 -6.38
N ALA A 309 -25.77 21.55 -5.55
CA ALA A 309 -24.46 21.10 -6.01
C ALA A 309 -24.52 19.70 -6.63
N VAL A 310 -23.48 19.38 -7.40
CA VAL A 310 -23.19 18.04 -7.93
C VAL A 310 -21.92 17.50 -7.29
N ILE A 311 -22.01 16.26 -6.79
CA ILE A 311 -20.85 15.49 -6.35
C ILE A 311 -20.19 14.88 -7.60
N VAL A 312 -18.88 15.10 -7.77
CA VAL A 312 -18.12 14.63 -8.95
C VAL A 312 -17.03 13.64 -8.52
N SER A 313 -16.99 12.47 -9.15
CA SER A 313 -15.81 11.60 -9.08
C SER A 313 -14.79 11.99 -10.16
N PRO A 314 -13.50 12.23 -9.82
CA PRO A 314 -12.48 12.62 -10.80
C PRO A 314 -12.05 11.49 -11.75
N ASP A 315 -12.28 10.24 -11.35
CA ASP A 315 -12.08 9.02 -12.14
C ASP A 315 -13.12 7.94 -11.79
N ALA A 316 -13.01 6.77 -12.44
CA ALA A 316 -13.93 5.65 -12.25
C ALA A 316 -13.69 4.81 -10.98
N GLY A 317 -12.52 4.92 -10.34
CA GLY A 317 -12.22 4.25 -9.08
C GLY A 317 -12.94 4.92 -7.91
N GLY A 318 -12.90 6.25 -7.86
CA GLY A 318 -13.59 7.06 -6.84
C GLY A 318 -15.13 6.99 -6.88
N ALA A 319 -15.73 6.45 -7.94
CA ALA A 319 -17.17 6.56 -8.21
C ALA A 319 -18.04 6.11 -7.04
N LYS A 320 -17.77 4.94 -6.43
CA LYS A 320 -18.54 4.43 -5.27
C LYS A 320 -18.47 5.37 -4.05
N ARG A 321 -17.32 6.01 -3.81
CA ARG A 321 -17.09 6.94 -2.69
C ARG A 321 -17.90 8.22 -2.90
N ALA A 322 -17.85 8.75 -4.11
CA ALA A 322 -18.59 9.93 -4.51
C ALA A 322 -20.12 9.70 -4.48
N THR A 323 -20.62 8.59 -5.06
CA THR A 323 -22.05 8.24 -5.00
C THR A 323 -22.55 8.06 -3.55
N ALA A 324 -21.78 7.42 -2.68
CA ALA A 324 -22.16 7.26 -1.26
C ALA A 324 -22.29 8.59 -0.49
N ILE A 325 -21.60 9.66 -0.92
CA ILE A 325 -21.82 11.02 -0.41
C ILE A 325 -23.05 11.65 -1.07
N ALA A 326 -23.20 11.50 -2.39
CA ALA A 326 -24.33 12.05 -3.15
C ALA A 326 -25.68 11.54 -2.64
N ASP A 327 -25.86 10.22 -2.57
CA ASP A 327 -27.09 9.57 -2.09
C ASP A 327 -27.48 10.04 -0.69
N SER A 328 -26.48 10.08 0.22
CA SER A 328 -26.65 10.44 1.63
C SER A 328 -26.84 11.94 1.87
N LEU A 329 -26.61 12.78 0.85
CA LEU A 329 -26.95 14.21 0.85
C LEU A 329 -28.16 14.53 -0.05
N CYS A 330 -28.71 13.54 -0.75
CA CYS A 330 -29.72 13.68 -1.81
C CYS A 330 -29.30 14.67 -2.91
N LEU A 331 -28.04 14.60 -3.33
CA LEU A 331 -27.46 15.40 -4.41
C LEU A 331 -27.26 14.58 -5.69
N ASP A 332 -27.20 15.26 -6.82
CA ASP A 332 -26.84 14.64 -8.09
C ASP A 332 -25.36 14.24 -8.14
N PHE A 333 -25.09 13.16 -8.88
CA PHE A 333 -23.76 12.60 -9.09
C PHE A 333 -23.30 12.79 -10.54
N SER A 334 -22.00 13.05 -10.73
CA SER A 334 -21.34 13.04 -12.04
C SER A 334 -19.99 12.33 -11.99
N LEU A 335 -19.58 11.76 -13.12
CA LEU A 335 -18.37 10.97 -13.25
C LEU A 335 -17.48 11.51 -14.36
N ILE A 336 -16.19 11.69 -14.07
CA ILE A 336 -15.17 11.93 -15.10
C ILE A 336 -14.47 10.61 -15.40
N HIS A 337 -14.32 10.29 -16.70
CA HIS A 337 -13.62 9.09 -17.16
C HIS A 337 -12.48 9.46 -18.11
N LYS A 338 -11.31 8.86 -17.89
CA LYS A 338 -10.09 9.09 -18.68
C LYS A 338 -10.04 8.12 -19.86
N VAL A 339 -10.45 8.59 -21.03
CA VAL A 339 -10.39 7.83 -22.30
C VAL A 339 -9.01 7.97 -22.92
N ILE A 340 -8.34 6.85 -23.20
CA ILE A 340 -7.14 6.87 -24.05
C ILE A 340 -7.59 7.03 -25.49
N ALA A 341 -7.40 8.23 -26.05
CA ALA A 341 -7.73 8.51 -27.44
C ALA A 341 -6.73 7.84 -28.38
N SER A 342 -7.06 6.64 -28.86
CA SER A 342 -6.46 6.07 -30.06
C SER A 342 -6.88 6.91 -31.25
N ARG A 343 -6.06 7.89 -31.65
CA ARG A 343 -6.27 8.65 -32.88
C ARG A 343 -6.17 7.70 -34.08
N HIS A 344 -7.31 7.40 -34.70
CA HIS A 344 -7.30 6.93 -36.08
C HIS A 344 -7.01 8.14 -36.98
N ASN A 345 -5.86 8.13 -37.67
CA ASN A 345 -5.59 9.11 -38.71
C ASN A 345 -6.52 8.85 -39.90
N GLY A 346 -7.56 9.67 -40.02
CA GLY A 346 -8.46 9.74 -41.15
C GLY A 346 -8.74 11.20 -41.48
N THR A 347 -8.02 11.76 -42.45
CA THR A 347 -8.31 13.08 -43.01
C THR A 347 -9.52 13.01 -43.94
N THR A 348 -10.73 13.03 -43.38
CA THR A 348 -11.96 13.46 -44.07
C THR A 348 -13.11 13.74 -43.09
N SER A 349 -13.99 14.67 -43.47
CA SER A 349 -15.17 15.10 -42.71
C SER A 349 -16.14 13.97 -42.38
N PRO A 350 -16.93 14.07 -41.29
CA PRO A 350 -17.79 12.97 -40.85
C PRO A 350 -18.95 12.73 -41.82
N LYS A 351 -19.03 11.51 -42.37
CA LYS A 351 -20.26 10.93 -42.92
C LYS A 351 -20.55 9.61 -42.22
N LEU A 352 -21.80 9.43 -41.79
CA LEU A 352 -22.31 8.16 -41.27
C LEU A 352 -22.21 7.06 -42.34
N THR A 353 -21.43 6.01 -42.07
CA THR A 353 -21.82 4.62 -42.40
C THR A 353 -20.94 3.58 -41.69
N ASN A 354 -21.55 2.86 -40.76
CA ASN A 354 -21.64 1.40 -40.67
C ASN A 354 -20.44 0.45 -40.94
N TYR A 355 -20.36 -0.51 -39.99
CA TYR A 355 -19.99 -1.93 -40.12
C TYR A 355 -18.52 -2.37 -40.09
N PHE A 356 -18.37 -3.54 -39.48
CA PHE A 356 -17.15 -4.28 -39.20
C PHE A 356 -16.37 -4.65 -40.46
N LEU A 357 -15.04 -4.55 -40.41
CA LEU A 357 -14.15 -5.72 -40.56
C LEU A 357 -12.72 -5.39 -40.10
N GLN A 358 -11.97 -6.44 -39.76
CA GLN A 358 -10.67 -6.36 -39.08
C GLN A 358 -9.53 -6.67 -40.04
N GLU A 359 -8.53 -5.78 -40.15
CA GLU A 359 -7.19 -6.18 -40.59
C GLU A 359 -6.09 -5.63 -39.68
N ARG A 360 -5.13 -6.51 -39.36
CA ARG A 360 -4.01 -6.24 -38.45
C ARG A 360 -2.76 -5.86 -39.24
N ARG A 361 -2.20 -4.67 -39.02
CA ARG A 361 -0.79 -4.37 -39.34
C ARG A 361 -0.17 -3.53 -38.20
N PRO A 362 0.91 -3.98 -37.55
CA PRO A 362 1.57 -3.22 -36.49
C PRO A 362 2.55 -2.21 -37.08
N THR A 363 2.08 -1.01 -37.41
CA THR A 363 2.96 0.10 -37.76
C THR A 363 3.58 0.71 -36.51
N LYS A 364 4.91 0.81 -36.47
CA LYS A 364 5.65 1.48 -35.38
C LYS A 364 5.36 2.98 -35.43
N PHE A 365 4.60 3.49 -34.47
CA PHE A 365 4.35 4.92 -34.29
C PHE A 365 4.68 5.37 -32.87
N THR A 366 5.69 6.22 -32.77
CA THR A 366 6.10 6.89 -31.51
C THR A 366 5.34 8.22 -31.38
N GLU A 367 4.02 8.15 -31.19
CA GLU A 367 3.19 9.34 -30.93
C GLU A 367 2.70 9.38 -29.47
N GLN A 368 2.76 10.56 -28.86
CA GLN A 368 2.23 10.78 -27.52
C GLN A 368 0.69 10.68 -27.52
N ARG A 369 0.16 9.53 -27.08
CA ARG A 369 -1.27 9.31 -26.84
C ARG A 369 -1.80 10.26 -25.77
N SER A 370 -2.33 11.41 -26.18
CA SER A 370 -2.98 12.35 -25.27
C SER A 370 -4.31 11.77 -24.75
N ALA A 371 -4.33 11.34 -23.48
CA ALA A 371 -5.54 10.85 -22.83
C ALA A 371 -6.55 11.98 -22.66
N THR A 372 -7.73 11.83 -23.23
CA THR A 372 -8.85 12.77 -23.18
C THR A 372 -9.74 12.43 -21.98
N MET A 373 -10.34 13.42 -21.34
CA MET A 373 -11.32 13.20 -20.26
C MET A 373 -12.73 13.43 -20.80
N MET A 374 -13.65 12.53 -20.43
CA MET A 374 -15.07 12.58 -20.73
C MET A 374 -15.83 12.82 -19.42
N LEU A 375 -16.79 13.74 -19.42
CA LEU A 375 -17.73 13.94 -18.33
C LEU A 375 -19.02 13.17 -18.62
N VAL A 376 -19.60 12.55 -17.57
CA VAL A 376 -20.91 11.91 -17.59
C VAL A 376 -21.74 12.50 -16.44
N GLY A 377 -22.89 13.11 -16.78
CA GLY A 377 -23.72 13.89 -15.86
C GLY A 377 -23.72 15.40 -16.21
N ASP A 378 -24.71 16.15 -15.72
CA ASP A 378 -24.84 17.58 -15.97
C ASP A 378 -24.28 18.40 -14.79
N VAL A 379 -23.43 19.37 -15.12
CA VAL A 379 -22.70 20.24 -14.19
C VAL A 379 -22.91 21.73 -14.50
N ARG A 380 -23.68 22.05 -15.54
CA ARG A 380 -23.81 23.41 -16.06
C ARG A 380 -24.53 24.31 -15.07
N ASN A 381 -23.96 25.48 -14.80
CA ASN A 381 -24.50 26.47 -13.87
C ASN A 381 -24.66 25.97 -12.41
N ARG A 382 -23.94 24.90 -12.03
CA ARG A 382 -23.98 24.33 -10.67
C ARG A 382 -22.65 24.48 -9.94
N VAL A 383 -22.69 24.34 -8.62
CA VAL A 383 -21.50 24.11 -7.80
C VAL A 383 -21.07 22.65 -7.97
N CYS A 384 -19.79 22.40 -8.26
CA CYS A 384 -19.23 21.05 -8.33
C CYS A 384 -18.35 20.77 -7.12
N ILE A 385 -18.50 19.58 -6.56
CA ILE A 385 -17.73 19.11 -5.41
C ILE A 385 -17.03 17.82 -5.84
N LEU A 386 -15.75 17.94 -6.22
CA LEU A 386 -14.91 16.79 -6.52
C LEU A 386 -14.62 16.04 -5.22
N VAL A 387 -14.86 14.72 -5.20
CA VAL A 387 -14.64 13.84 -4.04
C VAL A 387 -13.70 12.70 -4.44
N ASP A 388 -12.66 12.46 -3.64
CA ASP A 388 -11.67 11.40 -3.87
C ASP A 388 -10.96 11.02 -2.55
N ASP A 389 -10.25 9.89 -2.46
CA ASP A 389 -9.52 9.56 -1.21
C ASP A 389 -8.22 10.35 -1.07
N ILE A 390 -7.44 10.50 -2.14
CA ILE A 390 -6.05 10.96 -2.05
C ILE A 390 -5.63 11.89 -3.18
N VAL A 391 -5.08 13.06 -2.81
CA VAL A 391 -4.40 13.94 -3.76
C VAL A 391 -2.90 13.80 -3.57
N ASP A 392 -2.24 13.22 -4.56
CA ASP A 392 -0.78 13.13 -4.64
C ASP A 392 -0.24 14.22 -5.58
N THR A 393 0.05 13.93 -6.86
CA THR A 393 0.59 14.94 -7.80
C THR A 393 -0.41 16.03 -8.23
N ALA A 394 -1.67 15.96 -7.76
CA ALA A 394 -2.81 16.80 -8.17
C ALA A 394 -3.10 16.88 -9.69
N ASN A 395 -2.53 16.02 -10.51
CA ASN A 395 -2.70 16.06 -11.97
C ASN A 395 -4.15 15.71 -12.37
N THR A 396 -4.70 14.61 -11.87
CA THR A 396 -6.08 14.17 -12.16
C THR A 396 -7.12 15.19 -11.69
N ILE A 397 -7.07 15.60 -10.42
CA ILE A 397 -8.02 16.54 -9.80
C ILE A 397 -8.03 17.92 -10.47
N THR A 398 -6.86 18.47 -10.85
CA THR A 398 -6.79 19.80 -11.49
C THR A 398 -7.18 19.76 -12.97
N ARG A 399 -6.98 18.62 -13.66
CA ARG A 399 -7.53 18.40 -15.00
C ARG A 399 -9.05 18.22 -14.98
N ALA A 400 -9.58 17.50 -13.99
CA ALA A 400 -11.02 17.37 -13.74
C ALA A 400 -11.67 18.74 -13.53
N ALA A 401 -11.08 19.59 -12.66
CA ALA A 401 -11.55 20.96 -12.47
C ALA A 401 -11.52 21.82 -13.75
N LYS A 402 -10.50 21.65 -14.62
CA LYS A 402 -10.45 22.33 -15.93
C LYS A 402 -11.54 21.85 -16.90
N LEU A 403 -11.96 20.58 -16.82
CA LEU A 403 -13.09 20.07 -17.59
C LEU A 403 -14.41 20.64 -17.05
N LEU A 404 -14.67 20.52 -15.74
CA LEU A 404 -15.87 21.07 -15.11
C LEU A 404 -16.07 22.56 -15.40
N LYS A 405 -14.99 23.36 -15.35
CA LYS A 405 -15.07 24.80 -15.64
C LYS A 405 -15.42 25.09 -17.11
N ARG A 406 -15.04 24.20 -18.05
CA ARG A 406 -15.40 24.30 -19.47
C ARG A 406 -16.87 23.94 -19.71
N GLU A 407 -17.38 22.93 -19.01
CA GLU A 407 -18.78 22.48 -19.15
C GLU A 407 -19.80 23.40 -18.44
N GLY A 408 -19.31 24.40 -17.68
CA GLY A 408 -20.12 25.49 -17.12
C GLY A 408 -20.26 25.48 -15.60
N ALA A 409 -19.38 24.79 -14.86
CA ALA A 409 -19.39 24.82 -13.40
C ALA A 409 -19.16 26.23 -12.83
N VAL A 410 -20.00 26.64 -11.88
CA VAL A 410 -19.96 27.98 -11.25
C VAL A 410 -18.78 28.06 -10.28
N LYS A 411 -18.72 27.13 -9.33
CA LYS A 411 -17.61 26.93 -8.39
C LYS A 411 -17.19 25.47 -8.35
N ILE A 412 -15.92 25.23 -8.02
CA ILE A 412 -15.32 23.89 -7.94
C ILE A 412 -14.61 23.75 -6.60
N TYR A 413 -15.18 22.94 -5.72
CA TYR A 413 -14.56 22.47 -4.49
C TYR A 413 -13.91 21.11 -4.74
N ALA A 414 -12.79 20.83 -4.08
CA ALA A 414 -12.18 19.51 -4.06
C ALA A 414 -12.00 19.05 -2.62
N LEU A 415 -12.67 17.96 -2.24
CA LEU A 415 -12.74 17.41 -0.89
C LEU A 415 -12.11 16.02 -0.90
N LEU A 416 -11.03 15.83 -0.13
CA LEU A 416 -10.32 14.57 -0.06
C LEU A 416 -9.95 14.19 1.37
N THR A 417 -9.74 12.89 1.62
CA THR A 417 -9.29 12.44 2.93
C THR A 417 -7.78 12.73 3.09
N HIS A 418 -6.94 12.35 2.14
CA HIS A 418 -5.47 12.38 2.26
C HIS A 418 -4.81 13.40 1.32
N GLY A 419 -4.25 14.46 1.89
CA GLY A 419 -3.53 15.51 1.15
C GLY A 419 -2.03 15.29 1.04
N VAL A 420 -1.57 14.29 0.26
CA VAL A 420 -0.13 13.99 0.10
C VAL A 420 0.62 15.08 -0.68
N MET A 421 0.00 15.63 -1.73
CA MET A 421 0.41 16.84 -2.46
C MET A 421 1.89 16.89 -2.89
N SER A 422 2.44 15.78 -3.39
CA SER A 422 3.86 15.69 -3.76
C SER A 422 4.24 16.44 -5.05
N GLY A 423 5.53 16.77 -5.17
CA GLY A 423 6.09 17.42 -6.34
C GLY A 423 5.51 18.83 -6.55
N ASP A 424 5.03 19.12 -7.76
CA ASP A 424 4.45 20.41 -8.13
C ASP A 424 2.92 20.49 -7.91
N ALA A 425 2.36 19.61 -7.07
CA ALA A 425 0.92 19.57 -6.78
C ALA A 425 0.36 20.92 -6.28
N ILE A 426 1.03 21.57 -5.32
CA ILE A 426 0.61 22.86 -4.76
C ILE A 426 0.55 23.94 -5.86
N HIS A 427 1.57 24.01 -6.72
CA HIS A 427 1.61 24.91 -7.85
C HIS A 427 0.46 24.62 -8.83
N ARG A 428 0.20 23.35 -9.17
CA ARG A 428 -0.96 22.95 -10.00
C ARG A 428 -2.29 23.39 -9.39
N ILE A 429 -2.49 23.23 -8.08
CA ILE A 429 -3.73 23.60 -7.38
C ILE A 429 -3.93 25.12 -7.42
N ASN A 430 -2.89 25.90 -7.10
CA ASN A 430 -2.93 27.37 -7.15
C ASN A 430 -3.32 27.88 -8.55
N HIS A 431 -2.72 27.33 -9.61
CA HIS A 431 -3.03 27.68 -11.01
C HIS A 431 -4.23 26.91 -11.63
N SER A 432 -5.00 26.17 -10.85
CA SER A 432 -6.21 25.48 -11.32
C SER A 432 -7.49 26.29 -11.11
N PRO A 433 -8.60 25.96 -11.82
CA PRO A 433 -9.93 26.51 -11.55
C PRO A 433 -10.60 26.03 -10.25
N ILE A 434 -9.90 25.26 -9.39
CA ILE A 434 -10.42 24.90 -8.06
C ILE A 434 -10.49 26.18 -7.22
N ASP A 435 -11.65 26.46 -6.63
CA ASP A 435 -11.87 27.60 -5.72
C ASP A 435 -11.32 27.27 -4.32
N LYS A 436 -11.55 26.03 -3.85
CA LYS A 436 -11.17 25.56 -2.52
C LYS A 436 -10.73 24.10 -2.56
N MET A 437 -9.58 23.81 -1.95
CA MET A 437 -9.08 22.46 -1.70
C MET A 437 -9.26 22.15 -0.21
N VAL A 438 -9.83 21.01 0.13
CA VAL A 438 -10.16 20.61 1.49
C VAL A 438 -9.61 19.21 1.72
N VAL A 439 -8.72 19.07 2.68
CA VAL A 439 -8.09 17.79 3.05
C VAL A 439 -8.19 17.55 4.55
N THR A 440 -7.87 16.36 5.06
CA THR A 440 -7.71 16.16 6.50
C THR A 440 -6.24 16.28 6.94
N ASN A 441 -6.00 16.43 8.24
CA ASN A 441 -4.68 16.24 8.86
C ASN A 441 -4.29 14.76 9.07
N SER A 442 -4.81 13.82 8.26
CA SER A 442 -4.28 12.45 8.19
C SER A 442 -2.80 12.40 7.77
N VAL A 443 -2.30 13.43 7.11
CA VAL A 443 -0.88 13.69 6.84
C VAL A 443 -0.59 15.16 7.15
N PRO A 444 0.66 15.54 7.52
CA PRO A 444 0.99 16.93 7.85
C PRO A 444 0.64 17.90 6.72
N GLN A 445 0.13 19.08 7.08
CA GLN A 445 -0.29 20.10 6.12
C GLN A 445 0.33 21.49 6.36
N ASP A 446 1.17 21.68 7.37
CA ASP A 446 1.65 23.01 7.78
C ASP A 446 2.44 23.76 6.70
N GLU A 447 3.19 23.03 5.87
CA GLU A 447 3.88 23.62 4.71
C GLU A 447 2.90 23.87 3.56
N HIS A 448 2.06 22.88 3.24
CA HIS A 448 1.04 22.99 2.19
C HIS A 448 0.09 24.18 2.42
N ARG A 449 -0.33 24.44 3.65
CA ARG A 449 -1.17 25.60 4.03
C ARG A 449 -0.47 26.95 3.83
N ARG A 450 0.85 27.03 4.03
CA ARG A 450 1.62 28.27 3.78
C ARG A 450 1.76 28.55 2.28
N LEU A 451 1.87 27.49 1.48
CA LEU A 451 2.09 27.58 0.03
C LEU A 451 0.80 27.60 -0.81
N CYS A 452 -0.33 27.17 -0.24
CA CYS A 452 -1.62 27.07 -0.93
C CYS A 452 -2.72 27.85 -0.19
N PRO A 453 -3.03 29.11 -0.58
CA PRO A 453 -4.10 29.89 0.05
C PRO A 453 -5.50 29.32 -0.18
N LYS A 454 -5.65 28.38 -1.12
CA LYS A 454 -6.90 27.65 -1.39
C LYS A 454 -7.13 26.47 -0.44
N LEU A 455 -6.12 26.06 0.33
CA LEU A 455 -6.14 24.86 1.16
C LEU A 455 -6.79 25.11 2.52
N GLU A 456 -7.74 24.26 2.86
CA GLU A 456 -8.30 24.13 4.21
C GLU A 456 -8.10 22.69 4.71
N VAL A 457 -7.93 22.56 6.02
CA VAL A 457 -7.54 21.30 6.66
C VAL A 457 -8.51 21.00 7.78
N LEU A 458 -9.20 19.87 7.67
CA LEU A 458 -10.14 19.35 8.65
C LEU A 458 -9.39 18.47 9.66
N ASP A 459 -9.70 18.66 10.95
CA ASP A 459 -9.10 17.86 12.02
C ASP A 459 -9.82 16.52 12.20
N ILE A 460 -9.08 15.42 12.08
CA ILE A 460 -9.56 14.05 12.35
C ILE A 460 -9.09 13.50 13.69
N SER A 461 -8.33 14.27 14.48
CA SER A 461 -7.91 13.88 15.84
C SER A 461 -9.08 13.38 16.72
N PRO A 462 -10.29 13.99 16.70
CA PRO A 462 -11.42 13.48 17.47
C PRO A 462 -11.90 12.08 17.05
N ILE A 463 -11.84 11.76 15.75
CA ILE A 463 -12.27 10.48 15.20
C ILE A 463 -11.26 9.39 15.58
N LEU A 464 -9.97 9.68 15.44
CA LEU A 464 -8.89 8.76 15.84
C LEU A 464 -8.88 8.55 17.36
N ALA A 465 -9.03 9.61 18.16
CA ALA A 465 -9.12 9.52 19.61
C ALA A 465 -10.32 8.68 20.07
N GLU A 466 -11.50 8.87 19.48
CA GLU A 466 -12.69 8.07 19.81
C GLU A 466 -12.56 6.61 19.35
N ALA A 467 -11.95 6.34 18.20
CA ALA A 467 -11.64 4.98 17.75
C ALA A 467 -10.66 4.27 18.71
N ILE A 468 -9.60 4.96 19.13
CA ILE A 468 -8.65 4.48 20.15
C ILE A 468 -9.38 4.21 21.48
N ARG A 469 -10.21 5.16 21.95
CA ARG A 469 -10.97 5.01 23.20
C ARG A 469 -11.91 3.81 23.14
N ARG A 470 -12.65 3.62 22.04
CA ARG A 470 -13.56 2.47 21.85
C ARG A 470 -12.80 1.16 21.79
N SER A 471 -11.72 1.10 20.99
CA SER A 471 -10.83 -0.05 20.88
C SER A 471 -10.27 -0.48 22.25
N HIS A 472 -9.95 0.48 23.13
CA HIS A 472 -9.43 0.22 24.47
C HIS A 472 -10.48 -0.38 25.42
N HIS A 473 -11.71 0.14 25.39
CA HIS A 473 -12.80 -0.30 26.28
C HIS A 473 -13.59 -1.51 25.74
N GLY A 474 -13.29 -1.97 24.52
CA GLY A 474 -14.07 -3.03 23.85
C GLY A 474 -15.44 -2.57 23.34
N GLU A 475 -15.61 -1.26 23.14
CA GLU A 475 -16.85 -0.68 22.61
C GLU A 475 -16.90 -0.78 21.08
N SER A 476 -18.11 -0.82 20.52
CA SER A 476 -18.26 -0.90 19.07
C SER A 476 -17.76 0.36 18.35
N ILE A 477 -16.78 0.16 17.47
CA ILE A 477 -16.25 1.19 16.55
C ILE A 477 -17.19 1.45 15.38
N SER A 478 -18.09 0.51 15.03
CA SER A 478 -19.00 0.67 13.90
C SER A 478 -19.99 1.84 14.03
N VAL A 479 -20.20 2.35 15.25
CA VAL A 479 -20.96 3.58 15.52
C VAL A 479 -20.35 4.80 14.84
N LEU A 480 -19.02 4.82 14.63
CA LEU A 480 -18.33 5.89 13.89
C LEU A 480 -18.65 5.89 12.39
N PHE A 481 -19.30 4.83 11.88
CA PHE A 481 -19.66 4.69 10.46
C PHE A 481 -21.15 4.96 10.20
N GLN A 482 -21.95 5.18 11.24
CA GLN A 482 -23.42 5.28 11.17
C GLN A 482 -23.91 6.74 11.09
N TYR A 483 -23.59 7.43 9.99
CA TYR A 483 -24.06 8.79 9.67
C TYR A 483 -24.29 8.99 8.16
#